data_AF-A0A1J5HES2-F1
#
_entry.id   AF-A0A1J5HES2-F1
#
_cell.length_a   1.000
_cell.length_b   1.000
_cell.length_c   1.000
_cell.angle_alpha   90.00
_cell.angle_beta   90.00
_cell.angle_gamma   90.00
#
_symmetry.space_group_name_H-M   'P 1'
#
loop_
_entity.id
_entity.type
_entity.pdbx_description
1 polymer ?
#
loop_
_entity_poly.entity_id
_entity_poly.type
_entity_poly.pdbx_seq_one_letter_code
_entity_poly.pdbx_strand_id
1 'polypeptide(L)'
;MQPKNIGITKLNDIDIAQIVPFIHWTFFFMAWRLNGKYDDIHKAVCDCGACKLEWLQSFVPAEREKAEEALKLYQDALEMLRRFQAEKILTINAMVGIYPAHSEDEDIVVNYQHEKIRIPTLRQQIPASDGFCYALADFIKPEEDYMGVFANTVIGAEKFCEDFEKDDDMYHSILIKVLADRLAEATAEWLHYKVRTEIWAYNADEKLVIPELFKTHYVGIRPAVGYPSLPDQSIIFSLDKLIDFNASGITLTENGAMFPNASVSGLYFAHPRSKYFNIGRIDENQFVDYARRRGLSPEYLRKWLAANL
;
A
#
# COMPACT_ATOMS: atom_id res chain seq x y z
N MET A 1 -22.76 2.20 -1.79
CA MET A 1 -23.04 3.10 -2.93
C MET A 1 -22.57 2.39 -4.19
N GLN A 2 -23.36 2.40 -5.27
CA GLN A 2 -22.99 1.69 -6.50
C GLN A 2 -21.71 2.29 -7.11
N PRO A 3 -20.68 1.48 -7.41
CA PRO A 3 -19.48 1.94 -8.07
C PRO A 3 -19.78 2.47 -9.47
N LYS A 4 -19.07 3.53 -9.87
CA LYS A 4 -19.13 4.04 -11.25
C LYS A 4 -18.64 2.99 -12.24
N ASN A 5 -17.55 2.31 -11.93
CA ASN A 5 -16.97 1.25 -12.74
C ASN A 5 -16.96 -0.07 -11.94
N ILE A 6 -17.69 -1.07 -12.42
CA ILE A 6 -17.66 -2.45 -11.88
C ILE A 6 -16.74 -3.29 -12.77
N GLY A 7 -15.97 -4.19 -12.16
CA GLY A 7 -14.96 -5.01 -12.83
C GLY A 7 -13.56 -4.41 -12.76
N ILE A 8 -12.68 -4.88 -13.64
CA ILE A 8 -11.27 -4.51 -13.66
C ILE A 8 -11.05 -3.20 -14.42
N THR A 9 -10.35 -2.27 -13.79
CA THR A 9 -9.73 -1.09 -14.40
C THR A 9 -8.21 -1.26 -14.38
N LYS A 10 -7.58 -1.19 -15.56
CA LYS A 10 -6.12 -1.27 -15.72
C LYS A 10 -5.55 0.11 -16.00
N LEU A 11 -4.48 0.47 -15.31
CA LEU A 11 -3.74 1.72 -15.46
C LEU A 11 -2.28 1.36 -15.68
N ASN A 12 -1.84 1.42 -16.94
CA ASN A 12 -0.48 1.03 -17.33
C ASN A 12 0.34 2.26 -17.67
N ASP A 13 1.66 2.18 -17.47
CA ASP A 13 2.62 3.24 -17.80
C ASP A 13 2.24 4.60 -17.18
N ILE A 14 1.92 4.58 -15.88
CA ILE A 14 1.53 5.78 -15.13
C ILE A 14 2.74 6.71 -15.04
N ASP A 15 2.54 7.97 -15.45
CA ASP A 15 3.60 8.99 -15.41
C ASP A 15 4.08 9.21 -13.97
N ILE A 16 5.38 9.02 -13.76
CA ILE A 16 6.08 9.21 -12.48
C ILE A 16 5.76 10.60 -11.90
N ALA A 17 5.60 11.63 -12.74
CA ALA A 17 5.27 12.98 -12.27
C ALA A 17 3.92 13.07 -11.54
N GLN A 18 2.97 12.16 -11.81
CA GLN A 18 1.71 12.09 -11.07
C GLN A 18 1.88 11.43 -9.70
N ILE A 19 2.89 10.59 -9.54
CA ILE A 19 3.12 9.77 -8.34
C ILE A 19 4.04 10.48 -7.34
N VAL A 20 5.06 11.19 -7.82
CA VAL A 20 6.04 11.91 -6.97
C VAL A 20 5.40 12.79 -5.88
N PRO A 21 4.31 13.54 -6.14
CA PRO A 21 3.65 14.32 -5.09
C PRO A 21 3.12 13.49 -3.91
N PHE A 22 2.81 12.21 -4.13
CA PHE A 22 2.28 11.28 -3.12
C PHE A 22 3.37 10.54 -2.34
N ILE A 23 4.65 10.83 -2.59
CA ILE A 23 5.75 10.24 -1.80
C ILE A 23 5.74 10.80 -0.38
N HIS A 24 5.60 9.92 0.60
CA HIS A 24 5.75 10.25 2.01
C HIS A 24 7.23 10.16 2.44
N TRP A 25 7.94 11.28 2.35
CA TRP A 25 9.39 11.37 2.53
C TRP A 25 9.91 10.94 3.92
N THR A 26 9.10 11.00 4.98
CA THR A 26 9.48 10.46 6.29
C THR A 26 9.98 9.03 6.20
N PHE A 27 9.26 8.15 5.48
CA PHE A 27 9.65 6.75 5.36
C PHE A 27 10.88 6.56 4.47
N PHE A 28 11.10 7.46 3.51
CA PHE A 28 12.35 7.49 2.74
C PHE A 28 13.53 7.71 3.68
N PHE A 29 13.50 8.74 4.52
CA PHE A 29 14.58 9.02 5.47
C PHE A 29 14.73 7.93 6.55
N MET A 30 13.61 7.34 7.01
CA MET A 30 13.66 6.20 7.94
C MET A 30 14.38 4.99 7.35
N ALA A 31 14.20 4.69 6.07
CA ALA A 31 14.93 3.62 5.39
C ALA A 31 16.46 3.86 5.40
N TRP A 32 16.88 5.12 5.37
CA TRP A 32 18.27 5.55 5.51
C TRP A 32 18.72 5.79 6.96
N ARG A 33 17.89 5.44 7.96
CA ARG A 33 18.13 5.65 9.39
C ARG A 33 18.37 7.13 9.78
N LEU A 34 17.88 8.05 8.96
CA LEU A 34 17.90 9.47 9.22
C LEU A 34 16.64 9.86 10.00
N ASN A 35 16.74 9.78 11.32
CA ASN A 35 15.65 10.11 12.24
C ASN A 35 15.64 11.62 12.49
N GLY A 36 14.79 12.36 11.78
CA GLY A 36 14.59 13.79 11.94
C GLY A 36 13.24 14.23 11.36
N LYS A 37 12.84 15.47 11.66
CA LYS A 37 11.61 16.09 11.12
C LYS A 37 11.90 16.63 9.72
N TYR A 38 12.02 15.72 8.76
CA TYR A 38 12.32 16.03 7.36
C TYR A 38 11.10 15.78 6.46
N ASP A 39 9.93 15.56 7.06
CA ASP A 39 8.68 15.21 6.38
C ASP A 39 8.18 16.29 5.43
N ASP A 40 8.45 17.56 5.75
CA ASP A 40 8.06 18.72 4.96
C ASP A 40 9.15 19.24 4.02
N ILE A 41 10.27 18.52 3.87
CA ILE A 41 11.41 18.96 3.05
C ILE A 41 10.99 19.32 1.61
N HIS A 42 10.05 18.56 1.05
CA HIS A 42 9.50 18.77 -0.28
C HIS A 42 8.69 20.07 -0.44
N LYS A 43 8.25 20.68 0.67
CA LYS A 43 7.58 22.00 0.68
C LYS A 43 8.58 23.12 0.92
N ALA A 44 9.59 22.87 1.74
CA ALA A 44 10.54 23.86 2.19
C ALA A 44 11.71 24.07 1.22
N VAL A 45 12.11 23.02 0.50
CA VAL A 45 13.32 23.02 -0.34
C VAL A 45 12.97 23.07 -1.81
N CYS A 46 13.14 24.25 -2.39
CA CYS A 46 13.21 24.49 -3.83
C CYS A 46 14.63 24.19 -4.38
N ASP A 47 14.78 24.07 -5.70
CA ASP A 47 16.10 23.87 -6.35
C ASP A 47 17.09 25.05 -6.12
N CYS A 48 16.65 26.12 -5.47
CA CYS A 48 17.40 27.33 -5.16
C CYS A 48 18.22 27.23 -3.86
N GLY A 49 19.40 27.86 -3.84
CA GLY A 49 20.28 27.89 -2.66
C GLY A 49 19.67 28.57 -1.42
N ALA A 50 18.76 29.53 -1.61
CA ALA A 50 18.14 30.25 -0.50
C ALA A 50 17.22 29.34 0.35
N CYS A 51 16.33 28.58 -0.28
CA CYS A 51 15.43 27.65 0.41
C CYS A 51 16.21 26.54 1.13
N LYS A 52 17.28 26.04 0.52
CA LYS A 52 18.19 25.06 1.14
C LYS A 52 18.79 25.61 2.44
N LEU A 53 19.32 26.83 2.38
CA LEU A 53 19.95 27.48 3.53
C LEU A 53 18.94 27.81 4.63
N GLU A 54 17.75 28.30 4.26
CA GLU A 54 16.66 28.59 5.20
C GLU A 54 16.18 27.33 5.93
N TRP A 55 15.97 26.23 5.19
CA TRP A 55 15.57 24.96 5.78
C TRP A 55 16.63 24.44 6.76
N LEU A 56 17.92 24.45 6.39
CA LEU A 56 19.01 24.08 7.29
C LEU A 56 19.08 24.96 8.54
N GLN A 57 18.78 26.25 8.41
CA GLN A 57 18.76 27.18 9.54
C GLN A 57 17.59 26.96 10.51
N SER A 58 16.51 26.28 10.10
CA SER A 58 15.43 25.90 11.00
C SER A 58 15.83 24.84 12.05
N PHE A 59 16.96 24.15 11.84
CA PHE A 59 17.49 23.16 12.77
C PHE A 59 18.48 23.78 13.77
N VAL A 60 18.41 23.30 15.01
CA VAL A 60 19.38 23.66 16.06
C VAL A 60 20.77 23.18 15.66
N PRO A 61 21.87 23.85 16.09
CA PRO A 61 23.23 23.50 15.66
C PRO A 61 23.61 22.02 15.81
N ALA A 62 23.10 21.33 16.83
CA ALA A 62 23.36 19.90 17.07
C ALA A 62 22.70 18.96 16.04
N GLU A 63 21.71 19.44 15.28
CA GLU A 63 20.97 18.66 14.28
C GLU A 63 21.38 19.01 12.83
N ARG A 64 22.14 20.10 12.64
CA ARG A 64 22.45 20.62 11.30
C ARG A 64 23.24 19.67 10.42
N GLU A 65 24.23 18.96 10.98
CA GLU A 65 25.02 17.98 10.22
C GLU A 65 24.13 16.89 9.61
N LYS A 66 23.22 16.33 10.41
CA LYS A 66 22.24 15.34 9.92
C LYS A 66 21.24 15.93 8.93
N ALA A 67 20.86 17.20 9.12
CA ALA A 67 19.99 17.90 8.17
C ALA A 67 20.70 18.11 6.83
N GLU A 68 22.00 18.45 6.83
CA GLU A 68 22.81 18.57 5.60
C GLU A 68 22.90 17.24 4.85
N GLU A 69 23.13 16.13 5.56
CA GLU A 69 23.09 14.78 4.97
C GLU A 69 21.72 14.46 4.37
N ALA A 70 20.64 14.73 5.11
CA ALA A 70 19.26 14.52 4.63
C ALA A 70 18.96 15.38 3.39
N LEU A 71 19.43 16.63 3.36
CA LEU A 71 19.28 17.52 2.22
C LEU A 71 20.02 17.02 0.99
N LYS A 72 21.25 16.52 1.17
CA LYS A 72 22.03 15.93 0.07
C LYS A 72 21.34 14.69 -0.48
N LEU A 73 20.96 13.76 0.40
CA LEU A 73 20.26 12.54 0.02
C LEU A 73 18.93 12.85 -0.69
N TYR A 74 18.21 13.88 -0.25
CA TYR A 74 16.99 14.34 -0.91
C TYR A 74 17.25 14.87 -2.33
N GLN A 75 18.35 15.60 -2.53
CA GLN A 75 18.74 16.09 -3.86
C GLN A 75 19.11 14.94 -4.80
N ASP A 76 19.90 13.99 -4.31
CA ASP A 76 20.26 12.78 -5.08
C ASP A 76 19.00 11.99 -5.45
N ALA A 77 18.02 11.91 -4.53
CA ALA A 77 16.73 11.30 -4.78
C ALA A 77 15.93 12.02 -5.88
N LEU A 78 15.86 13.35 -5.85
CA LEU A 78 15.19 14.14 -6.88
C LEU A 78 15.87 14.01 -8.25
N GLU A 79 17.21 13.98 -8.29
CA GLU A 79 17.96 13.73 -9.51
C GLU A 79 17.68 12.33 -10.07
N MET A 80 17.68 11.31 -9.22
CA MET A 80 17.35 9.94 -9.63
C MET A 80 15.91 9.83 -10.13
N LEU A 81 14.94 10.48 -9.49
CA LEU A 81 13.55 10.55 -9.97
C LEU A 81 13.45 11.21 -11.35
N ARG A 82 14.16 12.32 -11.57
CA ARG A 82 14.25 12.97 -12.90
C ARG A 82 14.86 12.03 -13.94
N ARG A 83 15.89 11.29 -13.56
CA ARG A 83 16.54 10.29 -14.42
C ARG A 83 15.59 9.16 -14.79
N PHE A 84 14.84 8.61 -13.82
CA PHE A 84 13.83 7.57 -14.08
C PHE A 84 12.83 8.00 -15.13
N GLN A 85 12.36 9.24 -15.07
CA GLN A 85 11.41 9.80 -16.03
C GLN A 85 12.04 10.05 -17.41
N ALA A 86 13.22 10.70 -17.45
CA ALA A 86 13.87 11.09 -18.69
C ALA A 86 14.36 9.88 -19.51
N GLU A 87 14.94 8.89 -18.84
CA GLU A 87 15.48 7.68 -19.46
C GLU A 87 14.44 6.54 -19.55
N LYS A 88 13.22 6.75 -19.04
CA LYS A 88 12.15 5.73 -18.96
C LYS A 88 12.61 4.41 -18.34
N ILE A 89 13.35 4.53 -17.23
CA ILE A 89 13.95 3.39 -16.53
C ILE A 89 12.88 2.54 -15.84
N LEU A 90 11.85 3.18 -15.28
CA LEU A 90 10.81 2.54 -14.51
C LEU A 90 9.46 2.59 -15.24
N THR A 91 8.67 1.53 -15.08
CA THR A 91 7.27 1.49 -15.48
C THR A 91 6.40 1.30 -14.25
N ILE A 92 5.40 2.16 -14.06
CA ILE A 92 4.44 2.07 -12.96
C ILE A 92 3.11 1.55 -13.51
N ASN A 93 2.66 0.41 -12.98
CA ASN A 93 1.36 -0.17 -13.34
C ASN A 93 0.48 -0.29 -12.09
N ALA A 94 -0.83 -0.14 -12.28
CA ALA A 94 -1.83 -0.34 -11.25
C ALA A 94 -3.09 -0.99 -11.82
N MET A 95 -3.74 -1.80 -11.01
CA MET A 95 -5.01 -2.44 -11.31
C MET A 95 -5.96 -2.31 -10.13
N VAL A 96 -7.24 -2.08 -10.45
CA VAL A 96 -8.34 -2.04 -9.48
C VAL A 96 -9.46 -2.93 -9.98
N GLY A 97 -9.93 -3.86 -9.16
CA GLY A 97 -11.16 -4.59 -9.37
C GLY A 97 -12.22 -4.12 -8.38
N ILE A 98 -13.44 -3.81 -8.82
CA ILE A 98 -14.56 -3.56 -7.91
C ILE A 98 -15.69 -4.53 -8.23
N TYR A 99 -16.15 -5.27 -7.23
CA TYR A 99 -17.07 -6.37 -7.42
C TYR A 99 -18.24 -6.30 -6.43
N PRO A 100 -19.45 -6.78 -6.82
CA PRO A 100 -20.52 -7.01 -5.87
C PRO A 100 -20.04 -7.97 -4.79
N ALA A 101 -20.25 -7.61 -3.54
CA ALA A 101 -19.81 -8.38 -2.39
C ALA A 101 -20.84 -8.26 -1.25
N HIS A 102 -20.82 -9.24 -0.36
CA HIS A 102 -21.58 -9.20 0.87
C HIS A 102 -20.81 -9.87 2.00
N SER A 103 -21.13 -9.53 3.24
CA SER A 103 -20.65 -10.26 4.40
C SER A 103 -21.52 -11.50 4.65
N GLU A 104 -20.88 -12.61 5.01
CA GLU A 104 -21.53 -13.81 5.51
C GLU A 104 -20.73 -14.27 6.73
N ASP A 105 -21.29 -14.08 7.92
CA ASP A 105 -20.58 -14.21 9.20
C ASP A 105 -19.28 -13.37 9.22
N GLU A 106 -18.12 -14.03 9.26
CA GLU A 106 -16.78 -13.41 9.30
C GLU A 106 -16.10 -13.37 7.92
N ASP A 107 -16.81 -13.73 6.86
CA ASP A 107 -16.31 -13.78 5.49
C ASP A 107 -16.82 -12.61 4.66
N ILE A 108 -16.00 -12.19 3.69
CA ILE A 108 -16.46 -11.37 2.58
C ILE A 108 -16.64 -12.28 1.36
N VAL A 109 -17.86 -12.36 0.85
CA VAL A 109 -18.23 -13.17 -0.30
C VAL A 109 -18.30 -12.28 -1.54
N VAL A 110 -17.35 -12.44 -2.45
CA VAL A 110 -17.24 -11.67 -3.69
C VAL A 110 -17.89 -12.44 -4.83
N ASN A 111 -18.83 -11.80 -5.52
CA ASN A 111 -19.41 -12.33 -6.74
C ASN A 111 -18.49 -11.97 -7.92
N TYR A 112 -17.82 -12.98 -8.48
CA TYR A 112 -16.89 -12.81 -9.60
C TYR A 112 -17.29 -13.74 -10.74
N GLN A 113 -17.74 -13.15 -11.85
CA GLN A 113 -18.28 -13.89 -13.00
C GLN A 113 -19.44 -14.82 -12.57
N HIS A 114 -19.26 -16.13 -12.69
CA HIS A 114 -20.24 -17.15 -12.29
C HIS A 114 -19.85 -17.88 -10.99
N GLU A 115 -18.83 -17.37 -10.28
CA GLU A 115 -18.30 -17.97 -9.07
C GLU A 115 -18.42 -17.04 -7.87
N LYS A 116 -18.37 -17.64 -6.67
CA LYS A 116 -18.25 -16.91 -5.40
C LYS A 116 -16.86 -17.13 -4.84
N ILE A 117 -16.10 -16.06 -4.70
CA ILE A 117 -14.78 -16.08 -4.06
C ILE A 117 -14.96 -15.61 -2.62
N ARG A 118 -14.66 -16.48 -1.66
CA ARG A 118 -14.70 -16.15 -0.22
C ARG A 118 -13.35 -15.63 0.22
N ILE A 119 -13.37 -14.52 0.95
CA ILE A 119 -12.22 -13.97 1.67
C ILE A 119 -12.56 -14.01 3.16
N PRO A 120 -12.17 -15.10 3.86
CA PRO A 120 -12.30 -15.17 5.30
C PRO A 120 -11.50 -14.09 6.01
N THR A 121 -12.14 -13.40 6.97
CA THR A 121 -11.49 -12.42 7.82
C THR A 121 -11.38 -12.95 9.26
N LEU A 122 -10.49 -12.32 10.03
CA LEU A 122 -10.31 -12.57 11.46
C LEU A 122 -11.01 -11.47 12.25
N ARG A 123 -11.35 -11.77 13.50
CA ARG A 123 -11.97 -10.83 14.44
C ARG A 123 -11.07 -10.63 15.66
N GLN A 124 -10.92 -9.39 16.10
CA GLN A 124 -10.28 -9.10 17.39
C GLN A 124 -10.94 -9.87 18.53
N GLN A 125 -10.14 -10.38 19.48
CA GLN A 125 -10.67 -11.00 20.71
C GLN A 125 -10.55 -10.09 21.94
N ILE A 126 -9.78 -9.00 21.80
CA ILE A 126 -9.68 -7.94 22.79
C ILE A 126 -10.41 -6.72 22.20
N PRO A 127 -11.40 -6.15 22.92
CA PRO A 127 -12.09 -4.96 22.46
C PRO A 127 -11.14 -3.79 22.24
N ALA A 128 -11.41 -3.01 21.19
CA ALA A 128 -10.78 -1.72 20.99
C ALA A 128 -11.23 -0.72 22.07
N SER A 129 -10.68 0.50 22.01
CA SER A 129 -10.98 1.57 22.97
C SER A 129 -12.47 1.97 23.04
N ASP A 130 -13.23 1.70 21.97
CA ASP A 130 -14.69 1.94 21.92
C ASP A 130 -15.53 0.71 22.32
N GLY A 131 -14.90 -0.36 22.82
CA GLY A 131 -15.58 -1.53 23.36
C GLY A 131 -16.00 -2.58 22.33
N PHE A 132 -15.72 -2.38 21.04
CA PHE A 132 -16.04 -3.33 19.97
C PHE A 132 -14.83 -4.18 19.57
N CYS A 133 -15.10 -5.41 19.15
CA CYS A 133 -14.14 -6.30 18.52
C CYS A 133 -14.36 -6.30 17.00
N TYR A 134 -13.42 -5.73 16.23
CA TYR A 134 -13.60 -5.55 14.79
C TYR A 134 -13.17 -6.76 13.96
N ALA A 135 -13.90 -7.00 12.89
CA ALA A 135 -13.50 -7.79 11.73
C ALA A 135 -13.66 -6.96 10.45
N LEU A 136 -12.91 -7.27 9.40
CA LEU A 136 -13.04 -6.52 8.13
C LEU A 136 -14.40 -6.76 7.46
N ALA A 137 -15.00 -7.94 7.66
CA ALA A 137 -16.34 -8.26 7.19
C ALA A 137 -17.43 -7.31 7.73
N ASP A 138 -17.23 -6.71 8.92
CA ASP A 138 -18.17 -5.76 9.53
C ASP A 138 -18.41 -4.49 8.68
N PHE A 139 -17.48 -4.19 7.77
CA PHE A 139 -17.53 -3.01 6.91
C PHE A 139 -18.17 -3.27 5.53
N ILE A 140 -18.77 -4.45 5.33
CA ILE A 140 -19.52 -4.84 4.14
C ILE A 140 -20.92 -5.24 4.57
N LYS A 141 -21.97 -4.77 3.89
CA LYS A 141 -23.34 -5.17 4.22
C LYS A 141 -23.58 -6.66 3.93
N PRO A 142 -24.49 -7.32 4.66
CA PRO A 142 -24.87 -8.71 4.40
C PRO A 142 -25.54 -8.95 3.03
N GLU A 143 -26.02 -7.90 2.38
CA GLU A 143 -26.63 -7.94 1.05
C GLU A 143 -26.33 -6.63 0.29
N GLU A 144 -26.26 -6.71 -1.05
CA GLU A 144 -26.17 -5.58 -1.97
C GLU A 144 -25.08 -4.55 -1.65
N ASP A 145 -23.84 -5.01 -1.42
CA ASP A 145 -22.68 -4.13 -1.26
C ASP A 145 -21.59 -4.41 -2.32
N TYR A 146 -20.46 -3.73 -2.17
CA TYR A 146 -19.31 -3.87 -3.04
C TYR A 146 -18.02 -3.87 -2.24
N MET A 147 -17.01 -4.56 -2.76
CA MET A 147 -15.65 -4.52 -2.26
C MET A 147 -14.71 -4.29 -3.44
N GLY A 148 -13.65 -3.52 -3.21
CA GLY A 148 -12.57 -3.38 -4.17
C GLY A 148 -11.36 -4.24 -3.81
N VAL A 149 -10.55 -4.54 -4.82
CA VAL A 149 -9.22 -5.14 -4.71
C VAL A 149 -8.25 -4.33 -5.55
N PHE A 150 -6.99 -4.28 -5.16
CA PHE A 150 -5.98 -3.58 -5.95
C PHE A 150 -4.63 -4.25 -5.91
N ALA A 151 -3.85 -3.96 -6.94
CA ALA A 151 -2.43 -4.25 -7.01
C ALA A 151 -1.74 -3.13 -7.79
N ASN A 152 -0.56 -2.70 -7.35
CA ASN A 152 0.30 -1.81 -8.11
C ASN A 152 1.76 -2.22 -7.97
N THR A 153 2.57 -1.86 -8.95
CA THR A 153 3.98 -2.23 -8.99
C THR A 153 4.82 -1.21 -9.74
N VAL A 154 6.11 -1.16 -9.37
CA VAL A 154 7.16 -0.41 -10.05
C VAL A 154 8.14 -1.41 -10.65
N ILE A 155 8.19 -1.47 -11.97
CA ILE A 155 8.99 -2.42 -12.74
C ILE A 155 10.26 -1.74 -13.24
N GLY A 156 11.39 -2.45 -13.21
CA GLY A 156 12.65 -2.02 -13.82
C GLY A 156 13.74 -1.64 -12.83
N ALA A 157 13.39 -1.42 -11.56
CA ALA A 157 14.33 -1.00 -10.53
C ALA A 157 15.42 -2.06 -10.29
N GLU A 158 15.05 -3.34 -10.15
CA GLU A 158 15.99 -4.43 -9.92
C GLU A 158 17.01 -4.55 -11.05
N LYS A 159 16.54 -4.53 -12.30
CA LYS A 159 17.40 -4.58 -13.48
C LYS A 159 18.34 -3.37 -13.55
N PHE A 160 17.84 -2.19 -13.22
CA PHE A 160 18.66 -0.97 -13.23
C PHE A 160 19.72 -0.96 -12.12
N CYS A 161 19.44 -1.57 -10.97
CA CYS A 161 20.40 -1.75 -9.88
C CYS A 161 21.56 -2.70 -10.23
N GLU A 162 21.37 -3.66 -11.13
CA GLU A 162 22.38 -4.71 -11.39
C GLU A 162 23.75 -4.15 -11.78
N ASP A 163 23.79 -3.07 -12.55
CA ASP A 163 25.05 -2.49 -13.01
C ASP A 163 25.76 -1.72 -11.89
N PHE A 164 25.02 -1.01 -11.04
CA PHE A 164 25.58 -0.37 -9.84
C PHE A 164 26.13 -1.40 -8.85
N GLU A 165 25.46 -2.54 -8.69
CA GLU A 165 25.93 -3.61 -7.81
C GLU A 165 27.19 -4.30 -8.33
N LYS A 166 27.32 -4.48 -9.65
CA LYS A 166 28.54 -5.01 -10.27
C LYS A 166 29.73 -4.08 -10.09
N ASP A 167 29.48 -2.78 -10.09
CA ASP A 167 30.49 -1.73 -9.92
C ASP A 167 30.74 -1.37 -8.43
N ASP A 168 30.18 -2.13 -7.48
CA ASP A 168 30.26 -1.91 -6.02
C ASP A 168 29.70 -0.55 -5.54
N ASP A 169 28.83 0.06 -6.35
CA ASP A 169 28.09 1.29 -6.02
C ASP A 169 26.81 0.97 -5.22
N MET A 170 27.05 0.55 -3.98
CA MET A 170 25.98 0.20 -3.05
C MET A 170 25.08 1.39 -2.69
N TYR A 171 25.61 2.63 -2.75
CA TYR A 171 24.83 3.83 -2.46
C TYR A 171 23.69 4.00 -3.46
N HIS A 172 24.01 4.01 -4.76
CA HIS A 172 22.98 4.18 -5.78
C HIS A 172 22.05 2.97 -5.86
N SER A 173 22.54 1.74 -5.68
CA SER A 173 21.67 0.56 -5.61
C SER A 173 20.61 0.69 -4.49
N ILE A 174 21.02 1.10 -3.29
CA ILE A 174 20.08 1.32 -2.17
C ILE A 174 19.14 2.48 -2.50
N LEU A 175 19.63 3.60 -3.05
CA LEU A 175 18.81 4.75 -3.43
C LEU A 175 17.71 4.36 -4.41
N ILE A 176 18.04 3.62 -5.46
CA ILE A 176 17.10 3.15 -6.48
C ILE A 176 16.03 2.25 -5.85
N LYS A 177 16.44 1.26 -5.05
CA LYS A 177 15.50 0.33 -4.39
C LYS A 177 14.56 1.04 -3.43
N VAL A 178 15.09 1.94 -2.59
CA VAL A 178 14.28 2.72 -1.66
C VAL A 178 13.32 3.63 -2.43
N LEU A 179 13.75 4.29 -3.51
CA LEU A 179 12.86 5.11 -4.33
C LEU A 179 11.77 4.31 -5.04
N ALA A 180 12.08 3.13 -5.56
CA ALA A 180 11.10 2.25 -6.19
C ALA A 180 10.02 1.85 -5.18
N ASP A 181 10.41 1.47 -3.97
CA ASP A 181 9.50 1.16 -2.85
C ASP A 181 8.64 2.38 -2.46
N ARG A 182 9.24 3.58 -2.38
CA ARG A 182 8.50 4.82 -2.14
C ARG A 182 7.51 5.14 -3.26
N LEU A 183 7.87 4.89 -4.52
CA LEU A 183 6.97 5.06 -5.67
C LEU A 183 5.83 4.05 -5.64
N ALA A 184 6.06 2.82 -5.21
CA ALA A 184 5.01 1.81 -5.06
C ALA A 184 3.97 2.23 -3.99
N GLU A 185 4.42 2.70 -2.83
CA GLU A 185 3.54 3.21 -1.77
C GLU A 185 2.80 4.49 -2.18
N ALA A 186 3.50 5.42 -2.85
CA ALA A 186 2.89 6.63 -3.39
C ALA A 186 1.83 6.29 -4.46
N THR A 187 2.08 5.27 -5.28
CA THR A 187 1.10 4.78 -6.26
C THR A 187 -0.14 4.20 -5.57
N ALA A 188 0.02 3.47 -4.46
CA ALA A 188 -1.11 2.95 -3.69
C ALA A 188 -1.98 4.07 -3.10
N GLU A 189 -1.37 5.15 -2.61
CA GLU A 189 -2.09 6.34 -2.10
C GLU A 189 -2.80 7.11 -3.23
N TRP A 190 -2.09 7.36 -4.34
CA TRP A 190 -2.66 7.99 -5.54
C TRP A 190 -3.82 7.16 -6.11
N LEU A 191 -3.65 5.84 -6.24
CA LEU A 191 -4.67 4.94 -6.76
C LEU A 191 -5.90 4.95 -5.86
N HIS A 192 -5.70 4.92 -4.54
CA HIS A 192 -6.81 5.01 -3.60
C HIS A 192 -7.57 6.32 -3.76
N TYR A 193 -6.88 7.45 -3.89
CA TYR A 193 -7.52 8.73 -4.20
C TYR A 193 -8.36 8.66 -5.49
N LYS A 194 -7.83 8.10 -6.58
CA LYS A 194 -8.56 7.88 -7.84
C LYS A 194 -9.76 6.95 -7.66
N VAL A 195 -9.67 5.94 -6.81
CA VAL A 195 -10.80 5.05 -6.50
C VAL A 195 -11.93 5.81 -5.82
N ARG A 196 -11.62 6.62 -4.80
CA ARG A 196 -12.64 7.38 -4.07
C ARG A 196 -13.34 8.42 -4.93
N THR A 197 -12.59 9.09 -5.79
CA THR A 197 -13.08 10.25 -6.55
C THR A 197 -13.60 9.90 -7.95
N GLU A 198 -13.05 8.87 -8.61
CA GLU A 198 -13.29 8.63 -10.03
C GLU A 198 -13.75 7.19 -10.37
N ILE A 199 -13.10 6.15 -9.83
CA ILE A 199 -13.35 4.76 -10.25
C ILE A 199 -14.55 4.16 -9.50
N TRP A 200 -14.53 4.22 -8.17
CA TRP A 200 -15.71 3.92 -7.34
C TRP A 200 -16.59 5.16 -7.21
N ALA A 201 -15.96 6.33 -7.06
CA ALA A 201 -16.61 7.64 -7.01
C ALA A 201 -17.59 7.82 -5.83
N TYR A 202 -17.37 7.13 -4.71
CA TYR A 202 -18.20 7.31 -3.50
C TYR A 202 -17.94 8.62 -2.76
N ASN A 203 -16.87 9.34 -3.13
CA ASN A 203 -16.55 10.67 -2.63
C ASN A 203 -15.99 11.56 -3.77
N ALA A 204 -16.78 11.75 -4.83
CA ALA A 204 -16.35 12.44 -6.06
C ALA A 204 -15.89 13.90 -5.84
N ASP A 205 -16.45 14.59 -4.85
CA ASP A 205 -16.14 16.00 -4.53
C ASP A 205 -15.05 16.15 -3.45
N GLU A 206 -14.21 15.13 -3.23
CA GLU A 206 -13.12 15.17 -2.25
C GLU A 206 -12.13 16.30 -2.55
N LYS A 207 -11.87 17.17 -1.57
CA LYS A 207 -10.95 18.32 -1.69
C LYS A 207 -9.74 18.22 -0.77
N LEU A 208 -9.39 17.00 -0.37
CA LEU A 208 -8.25 16.77 0.52
C LEU A 208 -6.95 17.08 -0.19
N VAL A 209 -6.06 17.79 0.50
CA VAL A 209 -4.67 17.96 0.08
C VAL A 209 -3.84 16.76 0.54
N ILE A 210 -2.74 16.48 -0.16
CA ILE A 210 -1.89 15.30 0.09
C ILE A 210 -1.51 15.10 1.58
N PRO A 211 -1.12 16.14 2.34
CA PRO A 211 -0.82 15.97 3.77
C PRO A 211 -1.99 15.42 4.61
N GLU A 212 -3.24 15.69 4.22
CA GLU A 212 -4.42 15.16 4.89
C GLU A 212 -4.71 13.71 4.47
N LEU A 213 -4.29 13.31 3.26
CA LEU A 213 -4.33 11.90 2.83
C LEU A 213 -3.40 11.05 3.70
N PHE A 214 -2.19 11.53 4.01
CA PHE A 214 -1.25 10.84 4.89
C PHE A 214 -1.76 10.67 6.33
N LYS A 215 -2.66 11.54 6.77
CA LYS A 215 -3.35 11.44 8.07
C LYS A 215 -4.61 10.57 8.01
N THR A 216 -4.85 9.91 6.88
CA THR A 216 -6.01 9.04 6.62
C THR A 216 -7.36 9.72 6.88
N HIS A 217 -7.46 11.03 6.67
CA HIS A 217 -8.69 11.82 6.87
C HIS A 217 -9.76 11.62 5.78
N TYR A 218 -9.49 10.78 4.78
CA TYR A 218 -10.46 10.38 3.76
C TYR A 218 -11.44 9.34 4.29
N VAL A 219 -12.55 9.16 3.57
CA VAL A 219 -13.55 8.12 3.82
C VAL A 219 -13.06 6.79 3.22
N GLY A 220 -13.26 5.68 3.93
CA GLY A 220 -12.87 4.35 3.48
C GLY A 220 -11.44 3.94 3.86
N ILE A 221 -11.10 2.67 3.65
CA ILE A 221 -9.76 2.11 3.95
C ILE A 221 -9.27 1.19 2.85
N ARG A 222 -7.95 0.97 2.85
CA ARG A 222 -7.27 0.03 1.94
C ARG A 222 -6.35 -0.97 2.67
N PRO A 223 -6.88 -1.93 3.45
CA PRO A 223 -6.04 -2.88 4.18
C PRO A 223 -5.24 -3.71 3.19
N ALA A 224 -3.92 -3.65 3.32
CA ALA A 224 -2.98 -4.46 2.54
C ALA A 224 -2.87 -5.87 3.14
N VAL A 225 -2.57 -6.85 2.28
CA VAL A 225 -2.36 -8.23 2.73
C VAL A 225 -1.07 -8.31 3.57
N GLY A 226 -1.12 -9.03 4.69
CA GLY A 226 -0.01 -9.15 5.64
C GLY A 226 0.02 -8.05 6.72
N TYR A 227 -0.82 -7.02 6.60
CA TYR A 227 -0.88 -5.92 7.59
C TYR A 227 -1.78 -6.29 8.78
N PRO A 228 -1.71 -5.54 9.91
CA PRO A 228 -2.37 -5.94 11.16
C PRO A 228 -3.88 -6.21 11.08
N SER A 229 -4.61 -5.59 10.14
CA SER A 229 -6.04 -5.84 9.92
C SER A 229 -6.33 -7.01 8.98
N LEU A 230 -5.35 -7.46 8.20
CA LEU A 230 -5.42 -8.57 7.24
C LEU A 230 -4.12 -9.39 7.29
N PRO A 231 -3.78 -10.01 8.43
CA PRO A 231 -2.42 -10.50 8.71
C PRO A 231 -2.05 -11.78 7.93
N ASP A 232 -3.03 -12.53 7.42
CA ASP A 232 -2.75 -13.75 6.68
C ASP A 232 -2.25 -13.44 5.26
N GLN A 233 -0.93 -13.55 5.06
CA GLN A 233 -0.30 -13.32 3.76
C GLN A 233 -0.82 -14.27 2.67
N SER A 234 -1.26 -15.48 3.00
CA SER A 234 -1.73 -16.46 2.02
C SER A 234 -3.03 -16.05 1.32
N ILE A 235 -3.73 -15.03 1.83
CA ILE A 235 -4.90 -14.42 1.17
C ILE A 235 -4.52 -13.89 -0.22
N ILE A 236 -3.27 -13.49 -0.45
CA ILE A 236 -2.82 -12.95 -1.74
C ILE A 236 -3.12 -13.91 -2.92
N PHE A 237 -3.04 -15.22 -2.71
CA PHE A 237 -3.37 -16.22 -3.74
C PHE A 237 -4.86 -16.26 -4.08
N SER A 238 -5.73 -15.84 -3.16
CA SER A 238 -7.16 -15.68 -3.42
C SER A 238 -7.43 -14.38 -4.18
N LEU A 239 -6.69 -13.31 -3.88
CA LEU A 239 -6.76 -12.03 -4.59
C LEU A 239 -6.30 -12.16 -6.04
N ASP A 240 -5.34 -13.03 -6.34
CA ASP A 240 -4.85 -13.26 -7.70
C ASP A 240 -5.99 -13.63 -8.68
N LYS A 241 -6.99 -14.39 -8.21
CA LYS A 241 -8.19 -14.73 -9.00
C LYS A 241 -9.02 -13.51 -9.40
N LEU A 242 -8.97 -12.45 -8.59
CA LEU A 242 -9.77 -11.23 -8.75
C LEU A 242 -9.02 -10.12 -9.50
N ILE A 243 -7.68 -10.09 -9.41
CA ILE A 243 -6.86 -9.01 -9.96
C ILE A 243 -5.96 -9.45 -11.11
N ASP A 244 -5.63 -10.74 -11.23
CA ASP A 244 -4.65 -11.27 -12.20
C ASP A 244 -3.31 -10.52 -12.07
N PHE A 245 -2.52 -10.85 -11.05
CA PHE A 245 -1.27 -10.14 -10.73
C PHE A 245 -0.32 -10.11 -11.94
N ASN A 246 -0.25 -11.21 -12.70
CA ASN A 246 0.59 -11.32 -13.89
C ASN A 246 0.25 -10.27 -14.94
N ALA A 247 -1.03 -9.91 -15.10
CA ALA A 247 -1.44 -8.87 -16.05
C ALA A 247 -0.95 -7.46 -15.68
N SER A 248 -0.56 -7.23 -14.43
CA SER A 248 0.08 -5.98 -13.97
C SER A 248 1.61 -6.02 -13.99
N GLY A 249 2.21 -7.18 -14.30
CA GLY A 249 3.64 -7.42 -14.22
C GLY A 249 4.12 -7.91 -12.85
N ILE A 250 3.20 -8.32 -11.96
CA ILE A 250 3.52 -8.87 -10.65
C ILE A 250 3.49 -10.40 -10.71
N THR A 251 4.51 -11.02 -10.15
CA THR A 251 4.58 -12.47 -9.92
C THR A 251 4.55 -12.76 -8.42
N LEU A 252 3.98 -13.90 -8.04
CA LEU A 252 3.91 -14.34 -6.64
C LEU A 252 4.88 -15.49 -6.41
N THR A 253 5.68 -15.39 -5.36
CA THR A 253 6.50 -16.51 -4.86
C THR A 253 5.62 -17.54 -4.14
N GLU A 254 6.16 -18.73 -3.87
CA GLU A 254 5.49 -19.77 -3.07
C GLU A 254 5.11 -19.31 -1.64
N ASN A 255 5.81 -18.30 -1.13
CA ASN A 255 5.57 -17.71 0.19
C ASN A 255 4.71 -16.43 0.12
N GLY A 256 4.08 -16.16 -1.03
CA GLY A 256 3.14 -15.05 -1.19
C GLY A 256 3.79 -13.67 -1.23
N ALA A 257 5.12 -13.58 -1.31
CA ALA A 257 5.81 -12.34 -1.62
C ALA A 257 5.60 -11.97 -3.09
N MET A 258 5.40 -10.68 -3.37
CA MET A 258 5.26 -10.12 -4.72
C MET A 258 6.63 -9.78 -5.29
N PHE A 259 6.81 -10.02 -6.59
CA PHE A 259 7.94 -9.55 -7.37
C PHE A 259 7.45 -8.79 -8.63
N PRO A 260 7.90 -7.56 -8.92
CA PRO A 260 8.93 -6.77 -8.22
C PRO A 260 8.63 -6.49 -6.75
N ASN A 261 9.67 -6.31 -5.93
CA ASN A 261 9.51 -6.08 -4.49
C ASN A 261 8.76 -4.77 -4.20
N ALA A 262 8.95 -3.77 -5.06
CA ALA A 262 8.24 -2.51 -5.06
C ALA A 262 6.79 -2.69 -5.59
N SER A 263 5.99 -3.47 -4.86
CA SER A 263 4.60 -3.76 -5.17
C SER A 263 3.72 -3.68 -3.92
N VAL A 264 2.48 -3.21 -4.08
CA VAL A 264 1.49 -3.12 -3.01
C VAL A 264 0.18 -3.74 -3.49
N SER A 265 -0.49 -4.50 -2.62
CA SER A 265 -1.80 -5.07 -2.92
C SER A 265 -2.68 -5.18 -1.69
N GLY A 266 -3.99 -5.20 -1.91
CA GLY A 266 -4.95 -5.22 -0.81
C GLY A 266 -6.39 -5.11 -1.26
N LEU A 267 -7.24 -4.78 -0.29
CA LEU A 267 -8.67 -4.59 -0.47
C LEU A 267 -9.03 -3.10 -0.39
N TYR A 268 -10.20 -2.72 -0.89
CA TYR A 268 -10.82 -1.41 -0.68
C TYR A 268 -12.18 -1.55 -0.02
N PHE A 269 -12.42 -0.75 1.01
CA PHE A 269 -13.70 -0.63 1.69
C PHE A 269 -14.17 0.83 1.62
N ALA A 270 -15.42 1.04 1.19
CA ALA A 270 -16.02 2.37 1.06
C ALA A 270 -16.87 2.78 2.28
N HIS A 271 -17.05 1.88 3.27
CA HIS A 271 -17.92 2.15 4.40
C HIS A 271 -17.37 3.33 5.24
N PRO A 272 -18.18 4.35 5.58
CA PRO A 272 -17.66 5.57 6.19
C PRO A 272 -17.13 5.41 7.61
N ARG A 273 -17.46 4.30 8.27
CA ARG A 273 -16.93 3.95 9.59
C ARG A 273 -15.82 2.89 9.54
N SER A 274 -15.40 2.47 8.35
CA SER A 274 -14.26 1.55 8.23
C SER A 274 -13.00 2.21 8.77
N LYS A 275 -12.18 1.45 9.47
CA LYS A 275 -10.93 1.93 10.07
C LYS A 275 -9.90 0.83 10.10
N TYR A 276 -8.63 1.21 10.16
CA TYR A 276 -7.55 0.28 10.43
C TYR A 276 -7.58 -0.16 11.89
N PHE A 277 -7.30 -1.43 12.14
CA PHE A 277 -7.20 -2.03 13.47
C PHE A 277 -6.17 -3.16 13.44
N ASN A 278 -5.73 -3.61 14.62
CA ASN A 278 -4.85 -4.76 14.76
C ASN A 278 -5.65 -5.94 15.29
N ILE A 279 -5.66 -7.06 14.55
CA ILE A 279 -6.31 -8.31 14.99
C ILE A 279 -5.77 -8.78 16.36
N GLY A 280 -4.47 -8.61 16.60
CA GLY A 280 -3.83 -9.10 17.82
C GLY A 280 -3.76 -10.62 17.87
N ARG A 281 -3.75 -11.17 19.09
CA ARG A 281 -3.78 -12.63 19.29
C ARG A 281 -5.19 -13.19 19.13
N ILE A 282 -5.28 -14.39 18.55
CA ILE A 282 -6.51 -15.16 18.35
C ILE A 282 -6.41 -16.49 19.10
N ASP A 283 -7.52 -16.96 19.65
CA ASP A 283 -7.58 -18.27 20.29
C ASP A 283 -7.65 -19.42 19.27
N GLU A 284 -7.44 -20.65 19.77
CA GLU A 284 -7.47 -21.85 18.93
C GLU A 284 -8.86 -22.08 18.30
N ASN A 285 -9.95 -21.61 18.94
CA ASN A 285 -11.30 -21.75 18.39
C ASN A 285 -11.45 -20.94 17.09
N GLN A 286 -11.08 -19.66 17.11
CA GLN A 286 -11.12 -18.82 15.93
C GLN A 286 -10.14 -19.31 14.87
N PHE A 287 -8.95 -19.78 15.26
CA PHE A 287 -7.98 -20.32 14.32
C PHE A 287 -8.49 -21.57 13.58
N VAL A 288 -9.08 -22.53 14.29
CA VAL A 288 -9.66 -23.74 13.69
C VAL A 288 -10.85 -23.41 12.81
N ASP A 289 -11.71 -22.48 13.24
CA ASP A 289 -12.83 -21.99 12.42
C ASP A 289 -12.35 -21.30 11.14
N TYR A 290 -11.35 -20.43 11.24
CA TYR A 290 -10.73 -19.74 10.12
C TYR A 290 -10.12 -20.73 9.12
N ALA A 291 -9.41 -21.76 9.60
CA ALA A 291 -8.85 -22.80 8.75
C ALA A 291 -9.92 -23.57 7.97
N ARG A 292 -11.02 -23.92 8.64
CA ARG A 292 -12.19 -24.54 8.01
C ARG A 292 -12.80 -23.64 6.92
N ARG A 293 -13.01 -22.35 7.20
CA ARG A 293 -13.56 -21.38 6.22
C ARG A 293 -12.64 -21.16 5.02
N ARG A 294 -11.32 -21.20 5.25
CA ARG A 294 -10.31 -21.17 4.19
C ARG A 294 -10.22 -22.46 3.37
N GLY A 295 -10.78 -23.57 3.86
CA GLY A 295 -10.62 -24.89 3.24
C GLY A 295 -9.17 -25.40 3.28
N LEU A 296 -8.40 -24.97 4.28
CA LEU A 296 -6.98 -25.31 4.46
C LEU A 296 -6.78 -26.00 5.81
N SER A 297 -5.72 -26.80 5.92
CA SER A 297 -5.41 -27.45 7.19
C SER A 297 -4.85 -26.45 8.21
N PRO A 298 -5.13 -26.61 9.52
CA PRO A 298 -4.52 -25.78 10.56
C PRO A 298 -2.99 -25.80 10.52
N GLU A 299 -2.36 -26.93 10.20
CA GLU A 299 -0.90 -27.06 10.10
C GLU A 299 -0.33 -26.16 9.00
N TYR A 300 -1.01 -26.09 7.86
CA TYR A 300 -0.62 -25.20 6.77
C TYR A 300 -0.77 -23.72 7.15
N LEU A 301 -1.86 -23.36 7.85
CA LEU A 301 -2.13 -21.96 8.21
C LEU A 301 -1.29 -21.45 9.40
N ARG A 302 -0.81 -22.35 10.25
CA ARG A 302 -0.05 -21.97 11.45
C ARG A 302 1.22 -21.18 11.13
N LYS A 303 1.86 -21.43 9.97
CA LYS A 303 3.03 -20.63 9.53
C LYS A 303 2.66 -19.19 9.14
N TRP A 304 1.47 -18.98 8.59
CA TRP A 304 1.02 -17.68 8.10
C TRP A 304 0.48 -16.79 9.22
N LEU A 305 -0.11 -17.40 10.24
CA LEU A 305 -0.69 -16.71 11.40
C LEU A 305 0.17 -16.86 12.66
N ALA A 306 1.45 -17.23 12.53
CA ALA A 306 2.34 -17.47 13.67
C ALA A 306 2.46 -16.26 14.62
N ALA A 307 2.38 -15.04 14.10
CA ALA A 307 2.42 -13.82 14.90
C ALA A 307 1.11 -13.53 15.67
N ASN A 308 0.02 -14.19 15.28
CA ASN A 308 -1.32 -14.02 15.84
C ASN A 308 -1.72 -15.16 16.80
N LEU A 309 -0.91 -16.21 16.94
CA LEU A 309 -1.16 -17.36 17.83
C LEU A 309 -0.38 -17.25 19.16
#